data_AF-A0A497KLH5-F1
#
_entry.id   AF-A0A497KLH5-F1
#
_cell.length_a   1.000
_cell.length_b   1.000
_cell.length_c   1.000
_cell.angle_alpha   90.00
_cell.angle_beta   90.00
_cell.angle_gamma   90.00
#
_symmetry.space_group_name_H-M   'P 1'
#
loop_
_entity.id
_entity.type
_entity.pdbx_description
1 polymer ?
#
loop_
_entity_poly.entity_id
_entity_poly.type
_entity_poly.pdbx_seq_one_letter_code
_entity_poly.pdbx_strand_id
1 'polypeptide(L)'
;MMFSPEILTTIGFMLIFAGILIVTVAILLMIFTSLGKGKVEGGGIVFLGPIPIIFGSNIKIVKILALVSIFLIVLLVILIFLPAFLSIGGLKLG
;
A
#
# COMPACT_ATOMS: atom_id res chain seq x y z
N MET A 1 -26.69 -1.61 -25.78
CA MET A 1 -25.53 -0.88 -26.31
C MET A 1 -24.31 -1.31 -25.51
N MET A 2 -23.30 -1.88 -26.17
CA MET A 2 -22.06 -2.28 -25.51
C MET A 2 -21.14 -1.06 -25.46
N PHE A 3 -20.68 -0.67 -24.27
CA PHE A 3 -19.70 0.41 -24.14
C PHE A 3 -18.41 -0.02 -24.85
N SER A 4 -17.82 0.88 -25.66
CA SER A 4 -16.56 0.58 -26.32
C SER A 4 -15.45 0.46 -25.26
N PRO A 5 -14.48 -0.46 -25.43
CA PRO A 5 -13.36 -0.62 -24.51
C PRO A 5 -12.61 0.68 -24.25
N GLU A 6 -12.48 1.53 -25.28
CA GLU A 6 -11.81 2.84 -25.22
C GLU A 6 -12.45 3.79 -24.19
N ILE A 7 -13.78 3.86 -24.16
CA ILE A 7 -14.53 4.70 -23.20
C ILE A 7 -14.31 4.17 -21.78
N LEU A 8 -14.36 2.85 -21.61
CA LEU A 8 -14.20 2.22 -20.30
C LEU A 8 -12.77 2.41 -19.75
N THR A 9 -11.76 2.28 -20.60
CA THR A 9 -10.37 2.55 -20.25
C THR A 9 -10.16 4.02 -19.89
N THR A 10 -10.72 4.94 -20.67
CA THR A 10 -10.59 6.39 -20.41
C THR A 10 -11.21 6.78 -19.07
N ILE A 11 -12.43 6.31 -18.79
CA ILE A 11 -13.12 6.56 -17.52
C ILE A 11 -12.35 5.93 -16.35
N GLY A 12 -11.83 4.72 -16.53
CA GLY A 12 -11.01 4.04 -15.52
C GLY A 12 -9.76 4.85 -15.16
N PHE A 13 -9.02 5.33 -16.16
CA PHE A 13 -7.86 6.20 -15.92
C PHE A 13 -8.25 7.51 -15.24
N MET A 14 -9.32 8.17 -15.67
CA MET A 14 -9.79 9.41 -15.03
C MET A 14 -10.14 9.18 -13.55
N LEU A 15 -10.78 8.07 -13.21
CA LEU A 15 -11.10 7.71 -11.82
C LEU A 15 -9.85 7.46 -10.99
N ILE A 16 -8.85 6.75 -11.52
CA ILE A 16 -7.56 6.53 -10.83
C ILE A 16 -6.88 7.87 -10.53
N PHE A 17 -6.77 8.74 -11.54
CA PHE A 17 -6.15 10.06 -11.38
C PHE A 17 -6.92 10.93 -10.39
N ALA A 18 -8.25 10.96 -10.46
CA ALA A 18 -9.10 11.69 -9.53
C ALA A 18 -8.90 11.16 -8.09
N GLY A 19 -8.85 9.85 -7.90
CA GLY A 19 -8.60 9.22 -6.61
C GLY A 19 -7.25 9.63 -6.02
N ILE A 20 -6.18 9.59 -6.82
CA ILE A 20 -4.85 10.04 -6.40
C ILE A 20 -4.88 11.52 -5.99
N LEU A 21 -5.46 12.39 -6.82
CA LEU A 21 -5.55 13.82 -6.52
C LEU A 21 -6.31 14.10 -5.22
N ILE A 22 -7.45 13.44 -4.99
CA ILE A 22 -8.25 13.60 -3.77
C ILE A 22 -7.43 13.20 -2.54
N VAL A 23 -6.75 12.05 -2.57
CA VAL A 23 -5.92 11.58 -1.46
C VAL A 23 -4.76 12.54 -1.21
N THR A 24 -4.09 13.02 -2.27
CA THR A 24 -3.01 14.00 -2.14
C THR A 24 -3.49 15.29 -1.48
N VAL A 25 -4.61 15.85 -1.94
CA VAL A 25 -5.18 17.07 -1.34
C VAL A 25 -5.58 16.84 0.11
N ALA A 26 -6.20 15.71 0.43
CA ALA A 26 -6.58 15.37 1.81
C ALA A 26 -5.36 15.31 2.74
N ILE A 27 -4.27 14.68 2.31
CA ILE A 27 -3.01 14.61 3.07
C ILE A 27 -2.42 16.02 3.26
N LEU A 28 -2.39 16.84 2.21
CA LEU A 28 -1.90 18.21 2.30
C LEU A 28 -2.72 19.04 3.30
N LEU A 29 -4.05 19.01 3.21
CA LEU A 29 -4.93 19.68 4.17
C LEU A 29 -4.70 19.20 5.60
N MET A 30 -4.51 17.90 5.80
CA MET A 30 -4.22 17.31 7.12
C MET A 30 -2.89 17.83 7.69
N ILE A 31 -1.86 17.93 6.86
CA ILE A 31 -0.56 18.51 7.24
C ILE A 31 -0.75 19.99 7.64
N PHE A 32 -1.41 20.79 6.79
CA PHE A 32 -1.59 22.22 7.04
C PHE A 32 -2.42 22.54 8.29
N THR A 33 -3.43 21.71 8.58
CA THR A 33 -4.29 21.85 9.76
C THR A 33 -3.63 21.36 11.05
N SER A 34 -2.63 20.47 10.95
CA SER A 34 -1.93 19.88 12.11
C SER A 34 -0.71 20.65 12.59
N LEU A 35 -0.31 21.74 11.89
CA LEU A 35 0.83 22.60 12.22
C LEU A 35 0.71 23.37 13.56
N GLY A 36 -0.44 23.28 14.25
CA GLY A 36 -0.79 24.17 15.36
C GLY A 36 -0.16 23.88 16.72
N LYS A 37 -0.26 22.66 17.29
CA LYS A 37 0.00 22.45 18.75
C LYS A 37 0.42 21.03 19.19
N GLY A 38 0.74 20.11 18.27
CA GLY A 38 1.05 18.71 18.62
C GLY A 38 2.54 18.38 18.53
N LYS A 39 3.06 17.54 19.44
CA LYS A 39 4.31 16.80 19.18
C LYS A 39 4.07 15.99 17.91
N VAL A 40 4.79 16.31 16.83
CA VAL A 40 4.73 15.55 15.58
C VAL A 40 5.37 14.19 15.85
N GLU A 41 4.53 13.17 16.01
CA GLU A 41 5.00 11.80 16.04
C GLU A 41 4.92 11.23 14.61
N GLY A 42 6.06 10.81 14.08
CA GLY A 42 6.17 10.28 12.71
C GLY A 42 7.14 9.11 12.65
N GLY A 43 7.14 8.41 11.53
CA GLY A 43 8.04 7.28 11.28
C GLY A 43 7.94 6.80 9.85
N GLY A 44 8.83 5.90 9.47
CA GLY A 44 8.90 5.33 8.14
C GLY A 44 9.49 3.92 8.16
N ILE A 45 9.24 3.19 7.08
CA ILE A 45 9.81 1.86 6.84
C ILE A 45 10.51 1.90 5.50
N VAL A 46 11.73 1.39 5.43
CA VAL A 46 12.45 1.14 4.19
C VAL A 46 12.61 -0.36 4.02
N PHE A 47 12.09 -0.92 2.92
CA PHE A 47 12.25 -2.33 2.61
C PHE A 47 13.53 -2.54 1.78
N LEU A 48 14.55 -3.18 2.36
CA LEU A 48 15.73 -3.67 1.64
C LEU A 48 15.50 -5.15 1.28
N GLY A 49 14.86 -5.37 0.13
CA GLY A 49 14.24 -6.67 -0.13
C GLY A 49 13.17 -6.99 0.91
N PRO A 50 12.97 -8.26 1.32
CA PRO A 50 11.98 -8.62 2.34
C PRO A 50 12.40 -8.24 3.77
N ILE A 51 13.51 -7.50 3.94
CA ILE A 51 14.01 -7.09 5.25
C ILE A 51 13.61 -5.62 5.51
N PRO A 52 12.67 -5.36 6.44
CA PRO A 52 12.21 -4.02 6.74
C PRO A 52 13.16 -3.33 7.72
N ILE A 53 13.51 -2.07 7.43
CA ILE A 53 14.21 -1.18 8.36
C ILE A 53 13.22 -0.12 8.83
N ILE A 54 12.89 -0.14 10.13
CA ILE A 54 11.81 0.65 10.72
C ILE A 54 12.40 1.78 11.55
N PHE A 55 11.93 2.99 11.31
CA PHE A 55 12.29 4.18 12.08
C PHE A 55 11.04 4.87 12.58
N GLY A 56 11.07 5.42 13.79
CA GLY A 56 9.95 6.15 14.33
C GLY A 56 10.34 7.01 15.51
N SER A 57 9.64 8.14 15.67
CA SER A 57 9.85 9.10 16.76
C SER A 57 9.25 8.62 18.09
N ASN A 58 8.44 7.56 18.08
CA ASN A 58 7.84 6.95 19.27
C ASN A 58 7.74 5.42 19.06
N ILE A 59 7.92 4.66 20.14
CA ILE A 59 7.75 3.21 20.18
C ILE A 59 6.37 2.74 19.68
N LYS A 60 5.31 3.54 19.90
CA LYS A 60 3.97 3.27 19.36
C LYS A 60 3.98 3.22 17.84
N ILE A 61 4.62 4.20 17.19
CA ILE A 61 4.75 4.26 15.74
C ILE A 61 5.59 3.10 15.23
N VAL A 62 6.73 2.83 15.87
CA VAL A 62 7.59 1.69 15.51
C VAL A 62 6.83 0.36 15.58
N LYS A 63 5.99 0.15 16.60
CA LYS A 63 5.15 -1.05 16.73
C LYS A 63 4.12 -1.18 15.60
N ILE A 64 3.42 -0.08 15.28
CA ILE A 64 2.46 -0.06 14.17
C ILE A 64 3.17 -0.38 12.85
N LEU A 65 4.29 0.29 12.59
CA LEU A 65 5.08 0.08 11.38
C LEU A 65 5.66 -1.34 11.30
N ALA A 66 6.07 -1.93 12.41
CA ALA A 66 6.50 -3.33 12.48
C ALA A 66 5.37 -4.29 12.10
N LEU A 67 4.17 -4.09 12.66
CA LEU A 67 3.01 -4.94 12.36
C LEU A 67 2.63 -4.85 10.87
N VAL A 68 2.59 -3.63 10.32
CA VAL A 68 2.35 -3.39 8.89
C VAL A 68 3.42 -4.08 8.05
N SER A 69 4.70 -3.98 8.43
CA SER A 69 5.80 -4.61 7.70
C SER A 69 5.68 -6.13 7.66
N ILE A 70 5.39 -6.76 8.80
CA ILE A 70 5.21 -8.21 8.89
C ILE A 70 4.02 -8.65 8.04
N PHE A 71 2.89 -7.95 8.12
CA PHE A 71 1.73 -8.24 7.29
C PHE A 71 2.06 -8.17 5.79
N LEU A 72 2.77 -7.12 5.35
CA LEU A 72 3.19 -6.96 3.96
C LEU A 72 4.18 -8.05 3.51
N ILE A 73 5.13 -8.45 4.36
CA ILE A 73 6.08 -9.53 4.04
C ILE A 73 5.35 -10.85 3.91
N VAL A 74 4.42 -11.16 4.83
CA VAL A 74 3.60 -12.38 4.74
C VAL A 74 2.77 -12.37 3.46
N LEU A 75 2.13 -11.25 3.15
CA LEU A 75 1.36 -11.10 1.91
C LEU A 75 2.23 -11.29 0.66
N LEU A 76 3.44 -10.71 0.66
CA LEU A 76 4.42 -10.85 -0.43
C LEU A 76 4.85 -12.32 -0.59
N VAL A 77 5.16 -13.00 0.51
CA VAL A 77 5.52 -14.43 0.51
C VAL A 77 4.37 -15.26 -0.04
N ILE A 78 3.14 -15.01 0.37
CA ILE A 78 1.97 -15.71 -0.18
C ILE A 78 1.86 -15.46 -1.68
N LEU A 79 1.94 -14.20 -2.13
CA LEU A 79 1.82 -13.86 -3.55
C LEU A 79 2.87 -14.57 -4.43
N ILE A 80 4.10 -14.69 -3.93
CA ILE A 80 5.21 -15.30 -4.68
C ILE A 80 5.14 -16.82 -4.63
N PHE A 81 4.98 -17.39 -3.43
CA PHE A 81 5.16 -18.82 -3.23
C PHE A 81 3.87 -19.63 -3.40
N LEU A 82 2.68 -19.04 -3.18
CA LEU A 82 1.42 -19.76 -3.34
C LEU A 82 1.21 -20.25 -4.78
N PRO A 83 1.40 -19.44 -5.85
CA PRO A 83 1.25 -19.92 -7.22
C PRO A 83 2.28 -20.99 -7.58
N ALA A 84 3.53 -20.82 -7.13
CA ALA A 84 4.60 -21.78 -7.36
C ALA A 84 4.32 -23.13 -6.68
N PHE A 85 3.83 -23.10 -5.44
CA PHE A 85 3.44 -24.30 -4.70
C PHE A 85 2.26 -25.04 -5.36
N LEU A 86 1.23 -24.30 -5.78
CA LEU A 86 0.08 -24.86 -6.51
C LEU A 86 0.50 -25.48 -7.84
N SER A 87 1.47 -24.87 -8.53
CA SER A 87 2.01 -25.37 -9.80
C SER A 87 2.85 -26.65 -9.65
N ILE A 88 3.71 -26.72 -8.63
CA ILE A 88 4.58 -27.89 -8.36
C ILE A 88 3.77 -29.07 -7.79
N GLY A 89 2.74 -28.79 -6.97
CA GLY A 89 1.88 -29.79 -6.37
C GLY A 89 0.91 -30.51 -7.32
N GLY A 90 0.93 -30.20 -8.62
CA GLY A 90 0.13 -30.92 -9.62
C GLY A 90 -1.36 -30.58 -9.62
N LEU A 91 -1.76 -29.42 -9.11
CA LEU A 91 -3.09 -28.89 -9.39
C LEU A 91 -3.08 -28.29 -10.80
N LYS A 92 -3.10 -29.16 -11.83
CA LYS A 92 -3.57 -28.75 -13.15
C LYS A 92 -5.03 -28.36 -12.98
N LEU A 93 -5.30 -27.08 -12.70
CA LEU A 93 -6.58 -26.50 -13.06
C LEU A 93 -6.64 -26.55 -14.58
N GLY A 94 -7.36 -27.56 -15.09
CA GLY A 94 -7.94 -27.50 -16.42
C GLY A 94 -9.00 -26.40 -16.49
#